data_AF-A0AAU5JW69-F1
#
_entry.id   AF-A0AAU5JW69-F1
#
_cell.length_a   1.000
_cell.length_b   1.000
_cell.length_c   1.000
_cell.angle_alpha   90.00
_cell.angle_beta   90.00
_cell.angle_gamma   90.00
#
_symmetry.space_group_name_H-M   'P 1'
#
loop_
_entity.id
_entity.type
_entity.pdbx_description
1 polymer ?
#
loop_
_entity_poly.entity_id
_entity_poly.type
_entity_poly.pdbx_seq_one_letter_code
_entity_poly.pdbx_strand_id
1 'polypeptide(L)'
;MNDHGRRRLGILVGVGLAGGLLPGITLGAETVDAVLSLLVAAVVLTVLTQLVHVGPSGRVPLPVLGALGAVGFVQDALIWWLLSWLGPKLSDLRVEGLATIILAALITRATVLLLSQLSPVVEIAED
;
A
#
# COMPACT_ATOMS: atom_id res chain seq x y z
N MET A 1 -0.08 18.16 -6.31
CA MET A 1 0.70 16.97 -5.91
C MET A 1 0.89 16.09 -7.14
N ASN A 2 2.12 15.70 -7.47
CA ASN A 2 2.42 14.84 -8.62
C ASN A 2 1.95 13.39 -8.37
N ASP A 3 1.85 12.56 -9.42
CA ASP A 3 1.35 11.18 -9.31
C ASP A 3 2.19 10.32 -8.34
N HIS A 4 3.52 10.57 -8.31
CA HIS A 4 4.44 9.93 -7.39
C HIS A 4 4.11 10.22 -5.92
N GLY A 5 3.79 11.48 -5.60
CA GLY A 5 3.40 11.91 -4.26
C GLY A 5 2.08 11.29 -3.81
N ARG A 6 1.06 11.26 -4.68
CA ARG A 6 -0.23 10.62 -4.37
C ARG A 6 -0.07 9.13 -4.11
N ARG A 7 0.75 8.46 -4.92
CA ARG A 7 1.02 7.04 -4.77
C ARG A 7 1.73 6.72 -3.45
N ARG A 8 2.75 7.48 -3.07
CA ARG A 8 3.43 7.34 -1.78
C ARG A 8 2.44 7.55 -0.63
N LEU A 9 1.60 8.57 -0.72
CA LEU A 9 0.55 8.83 0.27
C LEU A 9 -0.42 7.64 0.37
N GLY A 10 -0.84 7.07 -0.76
CA GLY A 10 -1.73 5.91 -0.75
C GLY A 10 -1.11 4.66 -0.15
N ILE A 11 0.19 4.44 -0.33
CA ILE A 11 0.91 3.37 0.36
C ILE A 11 0.95 3.65 1.87
N LEU A 12 1.31 4.87 2.29
CA LEU A 12 1.38 5.23 3.71
C LEU A 12 0.04 5.06 4.42
N VAL A 13 -1.04 5.58 3.83
CA VAL A 13 -2.39 5.44 4.37
C VAL A 13 -2.82 3.97 4.34
N GLY A 14 -2.56 3.25 3.25
CA GLY A 14 -2.92 1.84 3.12
C GLY A 14 -2.24 0.95 4.17
N VAL A 15 -0.94 1.15 4.39
CA VAL A 15 -0.17 0.43 5.41
C VAL A 15 -0.64 0.79 6.81
N GLY A 16 -0.89 2.07 7.08
CA GLY A 16 -1.45 2.53 8.36
C GLY A 16 -2.82 1.92 8.65
N LEU A 17 -3.72 1.90 7.66
CA LEU A 17 -5.03 1.28 7.78
C LEU A 17 -4.92 -0.22 8.00
N ALA A 18 -4.07 -0.93 7.24
CA ALA A 18 -3.86 -2.35 7.42
C ALA A 18 -3.35 -2.65 8.84
N GLY A 19 -2.31 -1.95 9.31
CA GLY A 19 -1.74 -2.14 10.64
C GLY A 19 -2.67 -1.74 11.79
N GLY A 20 -3.56 -0.77 11.58
CA GLY A 20 -4.52 -0.34 12.59
C GLY A 20 -5.82 -1.14 12.64
N LEU A 21 -6.25 -1.73 11.51
CA LEU A 21 -7.55 -2.41 11.39
C LEU A 21 -7.46 -3.93 11.44
N LEU A 22 -6.33 -4.52 11.04
CA LEU A 22 -6.21 -5.97 10.95
C LEU A 22 -5.66 -6.55 12.24
N PRO A 23 -6.43 -7.40 12.96
CA PRO A 23 -5.98 -7.99 14.22
C PRO A 23 -4.81 -8.97 14.05
N GLY A 24 -4.55 -9.45 12.83
CA GLY A 24 -3.38 -10.26 12.50
C GLY A 24 -2.11 -9.47 12.25
N ILE A 25 -2.12 -8.14 12.41
CA ILE A 25 -0.92 -7.29 12.30
C ILE A 25 -0.60 -6.69 13.67
N THR A 26 0.58 -7.02 14.19
CA THR A 26 1.10 -6.47 15.44
C THR A 26 2.25 -5.55 15.11
N LEU A 27 2.23 -4.31 15.62
CA LEU A 27 3.27 -3.30 15.35
C LEU A 27 4.29 -3.16 16.49
N GLY A 28 4.02 -3.73 17.66
CA GLY A 28 4.82 -3.54 18.88
C GLY A 28 3.94 -3.08 20.04
N ALA A 29 4.42 -3.24 21.27
CA ALA A 29 3.67 -2.86 22.47
C ALA A 29 3.84 -1.37 22.81
N GLU A 30 5.05 -0.85 22.63
CA GLU A 30 5.37 0.55 22.87
C GLU A 30 5.09 1.42 21.63
N THR A 31 4.79 2.70 21.86
CA THR A 31 4.49 3.64 20.76
C THR A 31 5.66 3.77 19.79
N VAL A 32 6.90 3.78 20.31
CA VAL A 32 8.11 3.89 19.48
C VAL A 32 8.27 2.67 18.58
N ASP A 33 8.05 1.47 19.11
CA ASP A 33 8.14 0.22 18.36
C ASP A 33 7.05 0.13 17.29
N ALA A 34 5.83 0.56 17.63
CA ALA A 34 4.72 0.64 16.69
C ALA A 34 5.02 1.57 15.51
N VAL A 35 5.60 2.75 15.79
CA VAL A 35 6.01 3.71 14.76
C VAL A 35 7.14 3.12 13.91
N LEU A 36 8.15 2.49 14.52
CA LEU A 36 9.25 1.86 13.79
C LEU A 36 8.75 0.75 12.85
N SER A 37 7.88 -0.14 13.34
CA SER A 37 7.28 -1.21 12.54
C SER A 37 6.44 -0.68 11.38
N LEU A 38 5.67 0.38 11.63
CA LEU A 38 4.90 1.05 10.58
C LEU A 38 5.82 1.66 9.51
N LEU A 39 6.90 2.33 9.93
CA LEU A 39 7.89 2.91 9.04
C LEU A 39 8.60 1.84 8.20
N VAL A 40 9.00 0.72 8.81
CA VAL A 40 9.61 -0.41 8.11
C VAL A 40 8.67 -0.94 7.04
N ALA A 41 7.41 -1.23 7.39
CA ALA A 41 6.41 -1.69 6.43
C ALA A 41 6.19 -0.68 5.29
N ALA A 42 6.02 0.60 5.64
CA ALA A 42 5.83 1.68 4.67
C ALA A 42 7.01 1.82 3.71
N VAL A 43 8.25 1.75 4.22
CA VAL A 43 9.47 1.85 3.40
C VAL A 43 9.57 0.65 2.48
N VAL A 44 9.40 -0.57 2.98
CA VAL A 44 9.47 -1.80 2.16
C VAL A 44 8.43 -1.76 1.03
N LEU A 45 7.16 -1.47 1.34
CA LEU A 45 6.14 -1.33 0.30
C LEU A 45 6.48 -0.21 -0.67
N THR A 46 6.88 0.96 -0.17
CA THR A 46 7.21 2.07 -1.06
C THR A 46 8.33 1.70 -2.01
N VAL A 47 9.44 1.14 -1.53
CA VAL A 47 10.58 0.76 -2.36
C VAL A 47 10.18 -0.30 -3.38
N LEU A 48 9.57 -1.41 -2.94
CA LEU A 48 9.24 -2.53 -3.83
C LEU A 48 8.18 -2.17 -4.86
N THR A 49 7.15 -1.41 -4.48
CA THR A 49 6.16 -0.94 -5.44
C THR A 49 6.77 0.07 -6.42
N GLN A 50 7.81 0.82 -6.06
CA GLN A 50 8.50 1.74 -6.99
C GLN A 50 9.41 0.99 -7.96
N LEU A 51 10.05 -0.10 -7.53
CA LEU A 51 10.89 -0.94 -8.40
C LEU A 51 10.07 -1.64 -9.48
N VAL A 52 8.89 -2.15 -9.13
CA VAL A 52 7.97 -2.78 -10.08
C VAL A 52 6.68 -1.97 -10.07
N HIS A 53 6.61 -0.96 -10.93
CA HIS A 53 5.44 -0.08 -10.94
C HIS A 53 4.24 -0.75 -11.62
N VAL A 54 3.21 -1.02 -10.83
CA VAL A 54 1.90 -1.48 -11.33
C VAL A 54 0.84 -0.51 -10.83
N GLY A 55 0.47 0.45 -11.67
CA GLY A 55 -0.57 1.42 -11.36
C GLY A 55 -0.77 2.40 -12.51
N PRO A 56 -1.92 3.07 -12.56
CA PRO A 56 -2.18 4.05 -13.59
C PRO A 56 -1.44 5.36 -13.29
N SER A 57 -0.85 5.97 -14.32
CA SER A 57 -0.23 7.30 -14.23
C SER A 57 -1.25 8.45 -14.32
N GLY A 58 -2.56 8.14 -14.30
CA GLY A 58 -3.65 9.08 -14.46
C GLY A 58 -5.02 8.41 -14.30
N ARG A 59 -6.10 9.05 -14.75
CA ARG A 59 -7.41 8.40 -14.85
C ARG A 59 -7.40 7.41 -16.00
N VAL A 60 -7.84 6.19 -15.75
CA VAL A 60 -7.92 5.12 -16.76
C VAL A 60 -9.32 4.53 -16.79
N PRO A 61 -9.76 3.95 -17.93
CA PRO A 61 -11.04 3.26 -18.01
C PRO A 61 -11.16 2.13 -16.96
N LEU A 62 -12.39 1.89 -16.50
CA LEU A 62 -12.67 0.90 -15.43
C LEU A 62 -12.08 -0.50 -15.69
N PRO A 63 -12.11 -1.06 -16.91
CA PRO A 63 -11.48 -2.36 -17.18
C PRO A 63 -9.96 -2.36 -16.99
N VAL A 64 -9.30 -1.27 -17.39
CA VAL A 64 -7.85 -1.10 -17.22
C VAL A 64 -7.53 -0.92 -15.73
N LEU A 65 -8.35 -0.17 -15.00
CA LEU A 65 -8.22 -0.04 -13.55
C LEU A 65 -8.35 -1.39 -12.84
N GLY A 66 -9.29 -2.23 -13.28
CA GLY A 66 -9.47 -3.59 -12.78
C GLY A 66 -8.25 -4.48 -13.01
N ALA A 67 -7.68 -4.47 -14.22
CA ALA A 67 -6.47 -5.24 -14.54
C ALA A 67 -5.24 -4.78 -13.73
N LEU A 68 -5.00 -3.47 -13.68
CA LEU A 68 -3.91 -2.89 -12.87
C LEU A 68 -4.12 -3.13 -11.38
N GLY A 69 -5.37 -3.11 -10.92
CA GLY A 69 -5.75 -3.47 -9.56
C GLY A 69 -5.44 -4.91 -9.22
N ALA A 70 -5.78 -5.85 -10.12
CA ALA A 70 -5.51 -7.28 -9.91
C ALA A 70 -4.01 -7.61 -9.87
N VAL A 71 -3.24 -7.12 -10.86
CA VAL A 71 -1.78 -7.34 -10.89
C VAL A 71 -1.10 -6.67 -9.69
N GLY A 72 -1.52 -5.45 -9.38
CA GLY A 72 -1.01 -4.70 -8.24
C GLY A 72 -1.36 -5.35 -6.90
N PHE A 73 -2.55 -5.94 -6.78
CA PHE A 73 -2.96 -6.70 -5.61
C PHE A 73 -2.04 -7.92 -5.36
N VAL A 74 -1.71 -8.68 -6.42
CA VAL A 74 -0.77 -9.80 -6.31
C VAL A 74 0.60 -9.31 -5.84
N GLN A 75 1.08 -8.19 -6.37
CA GLN A 75 2.31 -7.57 -5.91
C GLN A 75 2.25 -7.19 -4.43
N ASP A 76 1.19 -6.51 -3.99
CA ASP A 76 1.04 -6.09 -2.59
C ASP A 76 0.96 -7.31 -1.66
N ALA A 77 0.32 -8.40 -2.08
CA ALA A 77 0.26 -9.66 -1.34
C ALA A 77 1.65 -10.30 -1.19
N LEU A 78 2.46 -10.30 -2.25
CA LEU A 78 3.84 -10.78 -2.18
C LEU A 78 4.70 -9.92 -1.25
N ILE A 79 4.49 -8.60 -1.23
CA ILE A 79 5.21 -7.70 -0.33
C ILE A 79 4.78 -7.92 1.13
N TRP A 80 3.48 -8.06 1.40
CA TRP A 80 2.98 -8.38 2.74
C TRP A 80 3.44 -9.76 3.23
N TRP A 81 3.54 -10.73 2.32
CA TRP A 81 4.16 -12.02 2.62
C TRP A 81 5.65 -11.90 2.92
N LEU A 82 6.39 -11.05 2.18
CA LEU A 82 7.77 -10.73 2.52
C LEU A 82 7.86 -10.08 3.91
N LEU A 83 6.95 -9.16 4.25
CA LEU A 83 6.91 -8.51 5.55
C LEU A 83 6.58 -9.47 6.70
N SER A 84 5.76 -10.51 6.48
CA SER A 84 5.53 -11.52 7.52
C SER A 84 6.81 -12.28 7.89
N TRP A 85 7.73 -12.43 6.93
CA TRP A 85 9.03 -13.06 7.15
C TRP A 85 10.13 -12.07 7.60
N LEU A 86 10.14 -10.85 7.04
CA LEU A 86 11.19 -9.84 7.26
C LEU A 86 10.92 -8.98 8.49
N GLY A 87 9.65 -8.67 8.77
CA GLY A 87 9.21 -7.82 9.88
C GLY A 87 9.86 -8.20 11.20
N PRO A 88 9.74 -9.46 11.66
CA PRO A 88 10.33 -9.90 12.93
C PRO A 88 11.86 -9.84 13.01
N LYS A 89 12.56 -9.62 11.89
CA LYS A 89 14.03 -9.46 11.85
C LYS A 89 14.49 -8.01 11.91
N LEU A 90 13.60 -7.07 11.57
CA LEU A 90 13.92 -5.64 11.48
C LEU A 90 13.20 -4.79 12.53
N SER A 91 12.05 -5.26 13.04
CA SER A 91 11.23 -4.59 14.06
C SER A 91 10.29 -5.59 14.76
N ASP A 92 9.38 -5.09 15.59
CA ASP A 92 8.31 -5.89 16.22
C ASP A 92 7.10 -6.14 15.30
N LEU A 93 7.24 -5.89 14.00
CA LEU A 93 6.19 -6.13 13.01
C LEU A 93 5.94 -7.63 12.89
N ARG A 94 4.71 -8.05 13.22
CA ARG A 94 4.22 -9.41 12.96
C ARG A 94 3.01 -9.34 12.05
N VAL A 95 2.97 -10.22 11.06
CA VAL A 95 1.85 -10.38 10.14
C VAL A 95 1.48 -11.86 10.14
N GLU A 96 0.34 -12.18 10.73
CA GLU A 96 -0.04 -13.55 11.04
C GLU A 96 -1.09 -14.09 10.06
N GLY A 97 -0.73 -15.18 9.38
CA GLY A 97 -1.64 -15.95 8.53
C GLY A 97 -1.85 -15.38 7.13
N LEU A 98 -2.27 -16.27 6.22
CA LEU A 98 -2.49 -15.94 4.82
C LEU A 98 -3.66 -14.97 4.62
N ALA A 99 -4.73 -15.11 5.41
CA ALA A 99 -5.90 -14.23 5.32
C ALA A 99 -5.53 -12.77 5.60
N THR A 100 -4.70 -12.52 6.62
CA THR A 100 -4.21 -11.18 6.96
C THR A 100 -3.39 -10.58 5.83
N ILE A 101 -2.49 -11.36 5.22
CA ILE A 101 -1.69 -10.92 4.07
C ILE A 101 -2.59 -10.49 2.91
N ILE A 102 -3.60 -11.30 2.58
CA ILE A 102 -4.56 -11.03 1.51
C ILE A 102 -5.36 -9.75 1.80
N LEU A 103 -5.87 -9.59 3.03
CA LEU A 103 -6.64 -8.41 3.43
C LEU A 103 -5.77 -7.15 3.44
N ALA A 104 -4.54 -7.24 3.94
CA ALA A 104 -3.60 -6.11 3.98
C ALA A 104 -3.24 -5.64 2.57
N ALA A 105 -3.02 -6.59 1.66
CA ALA A 105 -2.81 -6.31 0.24
C ALA A 105 -4.02 -5.64 -0.39
N LEU A 106 -5.24 -6.12 -0.09
CA LEU A 106 -6.47 -5.53 -0.61
C LEU A 106 -6.66 -4.10 -0.12
N ILE A 107 -6.50 -3.86 1.19
CA ILE A 107 -6.58 -2.52 1.80
C ILE A 107 -5.58 -1.59 1.12
N THR A 108 -4.31 -2.01 1.06
CA THR A 108 -3.24 -1.18 0.47
C THR A 108 -3.54 -0.82 -0.98
N ARG A 109 -3.94 -1.82 -1.79
CA ARG A 109 -4.25 -1.61 -3.20
C ARG A 109 -5.46 -0.71 -3.40
N ALA A 110 -6.52 -0.92 -2.63
CA ALA A 110 -7.72 -0.09 -2.67
C ALA A 110 -7.39 1.37 -2.34
N THR A 111 -6.58 1.62 -1.31
CA THR A 111 -6.15 2.96 -0.91
C THR A 111 -5.30 3.63 -1.99
N VAL A 112 -4.34 2.91 -2.58
CA VAL A 112 -3.52 3.42 -3.69
C VAL A 112 -4.37 3.79 -4.89
N LEU A 113 -5.30 2.92 -5.30
CA LEU A 113 -6.18 3.19 -6.43
C LEU A 113 -7.11 4.36 -6.14
N LEU A 114 -7.74 4.40 -4.96
CA LEU A 114 -8.64 5.50 -4.56
C LEU A 114 -7.92 6.85 -4.67
N LEU A 115 -6.74 6.99 -4.06
CA LEU A 115 -5.97 8.23 -4.09
C LEU A 115 -5.37 8.53 -5.47
N SER A 116 -5.14 7.51 -6.31
CA SER A 116 -4.76 7.72 -7.71
C SER A 116 -5.90 8.35 -8.52
N GLN A 117 -7.16 8.00 -8.23
CA GLN A 117 -8.34 8.45 -8.99
C GLN A 117 -8.88 9.82 -8.52
N LEU A 118 -8.56 10.24 -7.29
CA LEU A 118 -8.93 11.55 -6.73
C LEU A 118 -8.23 12.76 -7.39
N SER A 119 -7.56 12.60 -8.55
CA SER A 119 -7.01 13.73 -9.28
C SER A 119 -8.12 14.72 -9.66
N PRO A 120 -7.97 16.03 -9.39
CA PRO A 120 -8.83 17.02 -10.02
C PRO A 120 -8.65 16.92 -11.53
N VAL A 121 -9.75 17.07 -12.27
CA VAL A 121 -9.69 17.44 -13.68
C VAL A 121 -8.94 18.77 -13.68
N VAL A 122 -7.72 18.82 -14.20
CA VAL A 122 -7.28 20.10 -14.76
C VAL A 122 -8.19 20.26 -15.96
N GLU A 123 -9.26 21.02 -15.73
CA GLU A 123 -10.04 21.65 -16.77
C GLU A 123 -9.00 22.44 -17.56
N ILE A 124 -8.53 21.86 -18.66
CA ILE A 124 -8.00 22.69 -19.73
C ILE A 124 -9.25 23.39 -20.24
N ALA A 125 -9.58 24.49 -19.57
CA ALA A 125 -10.39 25.53 -20.17
C ALA A 125 -9.71 25.90 -21.49
N GLU A 126 -10.56 26.03 -22.50
CA GLU A 126 -10.28 26.33 -23.90
C GLU A 126 -9.14 27.32 -24.12
N ASP A 127 -8.36 27.08 -25.19
CA ASP A 127 -8.21 28.02 -26.30
C ASP A 127 -7.94 27.23 -27.60
#